data_AF-A0A7J9IF60-F1
#
_entry.id   AF-A0A7J9IF60-F1
#
_cell.length_a   1.000
_cell.length_b   1.000
_cell.length_c   1.000
_cell.angle_alpha   90.00
_cell.angle_beta   90.00
_cell.angle_gamma   90.00
#
_symmetry.space_group_name_H-M   'P 1'
#
loop_
_entity.id
_entity.type
_entity.pdbx_description
1 polymer ?
#
loop_
_entity_poly.entity_id
_entity_poly.type
_entity_poly.pdbx_seq_one_letter_code
_entity_poly.pdbx_strand_id
1 'polypeptide(L)' 'MKRFAVGLMVTPEYNEWWSKRVNDNIPRLKEEDVRPIKEYLQVVPFKIEIIKKEFEKRNLELGRKIEQLEEEKYN' A
#
# COMPACT_ATOMS: atom_id res chain seq x y z
N MET A 1 -9.12 -32.46 6.53
CA MET A 1 -8.55 -31.12 6.84
C MET A 1 -7.06 -31.29 7.13
N LYS A 2 -6.20 -30.76 6.27
CA LYS A 2 -4.76 -30.72 6.54
C LYS A 2 -4.55 -29.80 7.74
N ARG A 3 -3.99 -30.32 8.82
CA ARG A 3 -3.53 -29.50 9.95
C ARG A 3 -2.36 -28.66 9.44
N PHE A 4 -2.62 -27.40 9.11
CA PHE A 4 -1.55 -26.42 8.94
C PHE A 4 -0.90 -26.26 10.31
N ALA A 5 0.26 -26.87 10.51
CA ALA A 5 1.07 -26.66 11.70
C ALA A 5 1.63 -25.24 11.63
N VAL A 6 0.88 -24.28 12.19
CA VAL A 6 1.31 -22.91 12.45
C VAL A 6 2.32 -22.93 13.61
N GLY A 7 3.45 -23.60 13.44
CA GLY A 7 4.38 -23.88 14.54
C GLY A 7 5.85 -24.06 14.15
N LEU A 8 6.23 -23.76 12.91
CA LEU A 8 7.63 -23.86 12.45
C LEU A 8 8.34 -22.51 12.31
N MET A 9 7.69 -21.38 12.64
CA MET A 9 8.36 -20.07 12.60
C MET A 9 8.95 -19.63 13.94
N VAL A 10 8.76 -20.41 15.00
CA VAL A 10 9.30 -20.11 16.34
C VAL A 10 9.90 -21.39 16.89
N THR A 11 11.14 -21.64 16.48
CA THR A 11 11.95 -22.73 17.02
C THR A 11 12.03 -22.58 18.55
N PRO A 12 11.98 -23.66 19.34
CA PRO A 12 12.12 -23.61 20.79
C PRO A 12 13.33 -22.77 21.24
N GLU A 13 14.40 -22.82 20.46
CA GLU A 13 15.63 -22.04 20.60
C GLU A 13 15.37 -20.52 20.54
N TYR A 14 14.44 -20.05 19.70
CA TYR A 14 14.06 -18.63 19.64
C TYR A 14 13.35 -18.18 20.92
N ASN A 15 12.45 -19.01 21.46
CA ASN A 15 11.74 -18.70 22.71
C ASN A 15 12.68 -18.71 23.91
N GLU A 16 13.64 -19.63 23.93
CA GLU A 16 14.66 -19.68 24.98
C GLU A 16 15.65 -18.50 24.88
N TRP A 17 16.04 -18.11 23.66
CA TRP A 17 16.82 -16.91 23.40
C TRP A 17 16.08 -15.64 23.80
N TRP A 18 14.77 -15.54 23.50
CA TRP A 18 13.92 -14.41 23.86
C TRP A 18 13.74 -14.29 25.38
N SER A 19 13.45 -15.40 26.07
CA SER A 19 13.24 -15.44 27.53
C SER A 19 14.48 -15.00 28.32
N LYS A 20 15.68 -15.15 27.74
CA LYS A 20 16.95 -14.70 28.33
C LYS A 20 17.22 -13.20 28.17
N ARG A 21 16.42 -12.45 27.39
CA ARG A 21 16.58 -10.99 27.21
C ARG A 21 15.82 -10.24 28.29
N VAL A 22 16.49 -9.95 29.40
CA VAL A 22 15.94 -9.22 30.57
C VAL A 22 15.75 -7.71 30.29
N ASN A 23 16.03 -7.20 29.08
CA ASN A 23 15.94 -5.78 28.75
C ASN A 23 15.48 -5.53 27.31
N ASP A 24 14.17 -5.58 27.07
CA ASP A 24 13.56 -5.36 25.76
C ASP A 24 13.32 -3.85 25.51
N ASN A 25 14.39 -3.13 25.10
CA ASN A 25 14.27 -1.83 24.45
C ASN A 25 13.77 -1.93 22.99
N ILE A 26 13.32 -3.10 22.56
CA ILE A 26 12.65 -3.29 21.28
C ILE A 26 11.18 -2.94 21.52
N PRO A 27 10.66 -1.85 20.95
CA PRO A 27 9.25 -1.53 21.10
C PRO A 27 8.45 -2.75 20.63
N ARG A 28 7.63 -3.31 21.53
CA ARG A 28 6.56 -4.22 21.14
C ARG A 28 5.85 -3.51 19.98
N LEU A 29 5.76 -4.16 18.82
CA LEU A 29 5.07 -3.63 17.65
C LEU A 29 3.71 -3.14 18.17
N LYS A 30 3.52 -1.82 18.29
CA LYS A 30 2.30 -1.29 18.87
C LYS A 30 1.19 -1.77 17.94
N GLU A 31 0.17 -2.43 18.47
CA GLU A 31 -0.95 -2.92 17.64
C GLU A 31 -1.59 -1.77 16.83
N GLU A 32 -1.39 -0.52 17.25
CA GLU A 32 -1.74 0.72 16.54
C GLU A 32 -0.99 0.91 15.20
N ASP A 33 0.26 0.43 15.08
CA ASP A 33 1.05 0.44 13.84
C ASP A 33 0.77 -0.78 12.94
N VAL A 34 -0.02 -1.74 13.44
CA VAL A 34 -0.45 -2.94 12.71
C VAL A 34 -1.84 -2.71 12.14
N ARG A 35 -2.03 -1.66 11.33
CA ARG A 35 -3.12 -1.75 10.36
C ARG A 35 -2.83 -2.98 9.50
N PRO A 36 -3.74 -3.96 9.42
CA PRO A 36 -3.46 -5.15 8.64
C PRO A 36 -3.14 -4.70 7.22
N ILE A 37 -2.00 -5.15 6.68
CA ILE A 37 -1.52 -4.81 5.33
C ILE A 37 -2.64 -4.85 4.27
N LYS A 38 -3.63 -5.72 4.47
CA LYS A 38 -4.87 -5.81 3.69
C LYS A 38 -5.65 -4.49 3.59
N GLU A 39 -5.80 -3.72 4.66
CA GLU A 39 -6.46 -2.40 4.65
C GLU A 39 -5.66 -1.37 3.85
N TYR A 40 -4.34 -1.34 4.03
CA TYR A 40 -3.46 -0.48 3.24
C TYR A 40 -3.54 -0.83 1.75
N LEU A 41 -3.52 -2.12 1.42
CA LEU A 41 -3.69 -2.64 0.06
C LEU A 41 -5.10 -2.43 -0.51
N GLN A 42 -6.11 -2.11 0.29
CA GLN A 42 -7.44 -1.70 -0.21
C GLN A 42 -7.52 -0.19 -0.47
N VAL A 43 -6.84 0.63 0.33
CA VAL A 43 -6.81 2.09 0.18
C VAL A 43 -5.95 2.53 -1.00
N VAL A 44 -4.85 1.82 -1.29
CA VAL A 44 -3.94 2.14 -2.39
C VAL A 44 -4.61 2.06 -3.77
N PRO A 45 -5.34 0.98 -4.13
CA PRO A 45 -6.09 0.91 -5.38
C PRO A 45 -7.08 2.06 -5.57
N PHE A 46 -7.79 2.45 -4.51
CA PHE A 46 -8.77 3.54 -4.57
C PHE A 46 -8.13 4.90 -4.90
N LYS A 47 -7.00 5.23 -4.25
CA LYS A 47 -6.26 6.46 -4.56
C LYS A 47 -5.74 6.50 -5.99
N ILE A 48 -5.25 5.37 -6.50
CA ILE A 48 -4.78 5.25 -7.88
C ILE A 48 -5.95 5.47 -8.86
N GLU A 49 -7.12 4.90 -8.59
CA GLU A 49 -8.29 5.06 -9.45
C GLU A 49 -8.76 6.53 -9.52
N ILE A 50 -8.73 7.25 -8.40
CA ILE A 50 -9.04 8.69 -8.37
C ILE A 50 -8.05 9.47 -9.23
N ILE A 51 -6.74 9.26 -9.03
CA ILE A 51 -5.69 9.95 -9.79
C ILE A 51 -5.84 9.66 -11.29
N LYS A 52 -6.15 8.42 -11.66
CA LYS A 52 -6.37 8.02 -13.05
C LYS A 52 -7.54 8.79 -13.68
N LYS A 53 -8.69 8.87 -13.00
CA LYS A 53 -9.86 9.62 -13.50
C LYS A 53 -9.56 11.11 -13.67
N GLU A 54 -8.85 11.71 -12.73
CA GLU A 54 -8.43 13.10 -12.85
C GLU A 54 -7.48 13.33 -14.03
N PHE A 55 -6.54 12.41 -14.24
CA PHE A 55 -5.60 12.48 -15.35
C PHE A 55 -6.31 12.38 -16.71
N GLU A 56 -7.25 11.44 -16.86
CA GLU A 56 -8.07 11.31 -18.06
C GLU A 56 -8.86 12.59 -18.36
N LYS A 57 -9.48 13.20 -17.33
CA LYS A 57 -10.19 14.47 -17.48
C LYS A 57 -9.28 15.60 -17.97
N ARG A 58 -8.09 15.75 -17.41
CA ARG A 58 -7.12 16.79 -17.81
C ARG A 58 -6.65 16.58 -19.25
N ASN A 59 -6.41 15.34 -19.66
CA ASN A 59 -6.00 15.04 -21.03
C ASN A 59 -7.08 15.39 -22.05
N LEU A 60 -8.35 15.14 -21.75
CA LEU A 60 -9.47 15.53 -22.61
C LEU A 60 -9.59 17.06 -22.74
N GLU A 61 -9.34 17.81 -21.66
CA GLU A 61 -9.31 19.26 -21.72
C GLU A 61 -8.13 19.78 -22.56
N LEU A 62 -6.95 19.19 -22.40
CA LEU A 62 -5.76 19.53 -23.18
C LEU A 62 -5.94 19.22 -24.66
N GLY A 63 -6.51 18.06 -25.00
CA GLY A 63 -6.79 17.68 -26.39
C GLY A 63 -7.67 18.70 -27.10
N ARG A 64 -8.76 19.14 -26.45
CA ARG A 64 -9.64 20.19 -26.99
C ARG A 64 -8.92 21.53 -27.17
N LYS A 65 -8.05 21.92 -26.23
CA LYS A 65 -7.24 23.14 -26.36
C LYS A 65 -6.27 23.05 -27.53
N ILE A 66 -5.70 21.86 -27.78
CA ILE A 66 -4.81 21.64 -28.93
C ILE A 66 -5.59 21.75 -30.23
N GLU A 67 -6.75 21.10 -30.36
CA GLU A 67 -7.61 21.21 -31.55
C GLU A 67 -7.99 22.67 -31.85
N GLN A 68 -8.39 23.44 -30.83
CA GLN A 68 -8.69 24.86 -30.99
C GLN A 68 -7.48 25.65 -31.51
N LEU A 69 -6.29 25.42 -30.95
CA LEU A 69 -5.07 26.08 -31.39
C LEU A 69 -4.66 25.68 -32.81
N GLU A 70 -4.92 24.44 -33.22
CA GLU A 70 -4.71 23.98 -34.60
C GLU A 70 -5.67 24.68 -35.56
N GLU A 71 -6.96 24.77 -35.24
CA GLU A 71 -7.95 25.50 -36.05
C GLU A 71 -7.62 26.99 -36.16
N GLU A 72 -7.18 27.65 -35.09
CA GLU A 72 -6.71 29.04 -35.11
C GLU A 72 -5.44 29.23 -35.95
N LYS A 73 -4.59 28.19 -36.06
CA LYS A 73 -3.34 28.22 -36.83
C LYS A 73 -3.55 28.18 -38.34
N TYR A 74 -4.65 27.59 -38.80
CA TYR A 74 -4.98 27.41 -40.21
C TYR A 74 -6.05 28.39 -40.73
N ASN A 75 -6.60 29.25 -39.86
CA ASN A 75 -7.37 30.44 -40.22
C ASN A 75 -6.47 31.68 -40.35
#